data_AF-K2BPS8-F1
#
_entry.id   AF-K2BPS8-F1
#
_cell.length_a   1.000
_cell.length_b   1.000
_cell.length_c   1.000
_cell.angle_alpha   90.00
_cell.angle_beta   90.00
_cell.angle_gamma   90.00
#
_symmetry.space_group_name_H-M   'P 1'
#
loop_
_entity.id
_entity.type
_entity.pdbx_description
1 polymer ?
#
loop_
_entity_poly.entity_id
_entity_poly.type
_entity_poly.pdbx_seq_one_letter_code
_entity_poly.pdbx_strand_id
1 'polypeptide(L)'
;PAAAPAEPVLVDCVIGNCFVLRTSALDKIGLLDEKFFAYYEEADWCRRAQQAEYACAIVPSAIITHAKAGSWRTYLITRNMIWFQKRYANLAQLIFFWWYFWFYFIIERWRKGSTLSDLLRAARDGWLNRNSGKP
;
A
#
# COMPACT_ATOMS: atom_id res chain seq x y z
N PRO A 1 -1.30 15.21 -23.97
CA PRO A 1 -2.00 14.31 -23.01
C PRO A 1 -3.43 14.01 -23.51
N ALA A 2 -3.85 12.74 -23.50
CA ALA A 2 -5.24 12.40 -23.80
C ALA A 2 -6.18 13.08 -22.78
N ALA A 3 -7.36 13.51 -23.23
CA ALA A 3 -8.37 14.09 -22.34
C ALA A 3 -8.76 13.06 -21.28
N ALA A 4 -8.77 13.47 -20.01
CA ALA A 4 -9.22 12.60 -18.92
C ALA A 4 -10.71 12.25 -19.13
N PRO A 5 -11.16 11.04 -18.76
CA PRO A 5 -12.57 10.66 -18.86
C PRO A 5 -13.44 11.64 -18.06
N ALA A 6 -14.66 11.93 -18.52
CA ALA A 6 -15.55 12.88 -17.84
C ALA A 6 -16.23 12.26 -16.60
N GLU A 7 -16.46 10.95 -16.64
CA GLU A 7 -17.16 10.19 -15.61
C GLU A 7 -16.21 9.62 -14.55
N PRO A 8 -16.68 9.42 -13.30
CA PRO A 8 -15.92 8.68 -12.30
C PRO A 8 -15.54 7.27 -12.76
N VAL A 9 -14.29 6.88 -12.53
CA VAL A 9 -13.77 5.56 -12.90
C VAL A 9 -13.68 4.69 -11.65
N LEU A 10 -14.40 3.58 -11.64
CA LEU A 10 -14.32 2.59 -10.56
C LEU A 10 -12.95 1.91 -10.55
N VAL A 11 -12.38 1.76 -9.36
CA VAL A 11 -11.06 1.18 -9.15
C VAL A 11 -11.03 0.31 -7.91
N ASP A 12 -10.03 -0.57 -7.84
CA ASP A 12 -9.85 -1.41 -6.65
C ASP A 12 -9.31 -0.62 -5.45
N CYS A 13 -8.53 0.41 -5.72
CA CYS A 13 -7.88 1.24 -4.70
C CYS A 13 -7.55 2.61 -5.29
N VAL A 14 -7.58 3.64 -4.45
CA VAL A 14 -7.08 4.98 -4.77
C VAL A 14 -5.69 5.18 -4.18
N ILE A 15 -4.96 6.20 -4.63
CA ILE A 15 -3.64 6.54 -4.04
C ILE A 15 -3.85 7.49 -2.86
N GLY A 16 -3.14 7.27 -1.75
CA GLY A 16 -3.31 7.98 -0.49
C GLY A 16 -2.91 9.47 -0.48
N ASN A 17 -2.52 10.05 -1.63
CA ASN A 17 -2.08 11.45 -1.71
C ASN A 17 -3.20 12.45 -1.35
N CYS A 18 -4.42 12.16 -1.79
CA CYS A 18 -5.64 12.89 -1.42
C CYS A 18 -6.84 12.05 -1.85
N PHE A 19 -7.70 11.72 -0.89
CA PHE A 19 -8.94 11.00 -1.13
C PHE A 19 -9.96 11.43 -0.08
N VAL A 20 -11.24 11.36 -0.44
CA VAL A 20 -12.35 11.72 0.44
C VAL A 20 -13.06 10.45 0.84
N LEU A 21 -13.38 10.34 2.12
CA LEU A 21 -14.06 9.19 2.71
C LEU A 21 -15.49 9.56 3.07
N ARG A 22 -16.42 8.65 2.78
CA ARG A 22 -17.81 8.81 3.18
C ARG A 22 -17.92 8.61 4.69
N THR A 23 -18.57 9.53 5.40
CA THR A 23 -18.75 9.43 6.86
C THR A 23 -19.39 8.11 7.28
N SER A 24 -20.42 7.66 6.57
CA SER A 24 -21.05 6.36 6.87
C SER A 24 -20.13 5.16 6.66
N ALA A 25 -19.13 5.26 5.76
CA ALA A 25 -18.11 4.23 5.63
C ALA A 25 -17.17 4.26 6.84
N LEU A 26 -16.74 5.45 7.29
CA LEU A 26 -15.93 5.60 8.51
C LEU A 26 -16.63 5.01 9.74
N ASP A 27 -17.92 5.26 9.90
CA ASP A 27 -18.71 4.70 11.00
C ASP A 27 -18.78 3.17 10.95
N LYS A 28 -18.80 2.58 9.74
CA LYS A 28 -18.93 1.12 9.53
C LYS A 28 -17.60 0.37 9.64
N ILE A 29 -16.51 0.90 9.08
CA ILE A 29 -15.24 0.17 8.96
C ILE A 29 -14.06 0.81 9.69
N GLY A 30 -14.26 1.99 10.28
CA GLY A 30 -13.23 2.74 11.01
C GLY A 30 -12.25 3.51 10.13
N LEU A 31 -11.23 4.07 10.80
CA LEU A 31 -10.19 4.89 10.20
C LEU A 31 -9.12 4.06 9.46
N LEU A 32 -8.07 4.74 8.98
CA LEU A 32 -6.85 4.12 8.49
C LEU A 32 -6.14 3.36 9.62
N ASP A 33 -5.52 2.22 9.32
CA ASP A 33 -4.82 1.42 10.31
C ASP A 33 -3.42 2.02 10.57
N GLU A 34 -3.26 2.68 11.72
CA GLU A 34 -2.06 3.44 12.10
C GLU A 34 -0.77 2.61 12.13
N LYS A 35 -0.87 1.28 12.20
CA LYS A 35 0.30 0.41 12.13
C LYS A 35 1.00 0.48 10.77
N PHE A 36 0.28 0.85 9.70
CA PHE A 36 0.88 1.09 8.38
C PHE A 36 1.70 2.38 8.39
N PHE A 37 1.29 3.39 9.17
CA PHE A 37 1.88 4.73 9.27
C PHE A 37 1.92 5.51 7.94
N ALA A 38 2.55 4.97 6.89
CA ALA A 38 2.55 5.50 5.52
C ALA A 38 2.77 4.38 4.49
N TYR A 39 2.16 4.52 3.30
CA TYR A 39 2.02 3.51 2.25
C TYR A 39 1.18 2.28 2.65
N TYR A 40 0.19 1.90 1.83
CA TYR A 40 -0.74 0.77 2.01
C TYR A 40 -1.83 0.96 3.07
N GLU A 41 -1.82 2.01 3.89
CA GLU A 41 -2.94 2.36 4.76
C GLU A 41 -4.23 2.58 3.96
N GLU A 42 -4.12 3.24 2.81
CA GLU A 42 -5.23 3.49 1.92
C GLU A 42 -5.67 2.20 1.21
N ALA A 43 -4.73 1.34 0.86
CA ALA A 43 -5.03 0.05 0.22
C ALA A 43 -5.77 -0.89 1.18
N ASP A 44 -5.35 -0.94 2.45
CA ASP A 44 -6.06 -1.64 3.50
C ASP A 44 -7.48 -1.08 3.69
N TRP A 45 -7.62 0.24 3.72
CA TRP A 45 -8.92 0.89 3.89
C TRP A 45 -9.85 0.63 2.70
N CYS A 46 -9.37 0.79 1.46
CA CYS A 46 -10.12 0.47 0.24
C CYS A 46 -10.57 -1.00 0.23
N ARG A 47 -9.70 -1.93 0.65
CA ARG A 47 -10.05 -3.35 0.74
C ARG A 47 -11.18 -3.60 1.75
N ARG A 48 -11.12 -2.98 2.93
CA ARG A 48 -12.19 -3.04 3.94
C ARG A 48 -13.48 -2.38 3.44
N ALA A 49 -13.38 -1.27 2.73
CA ALA A 49 -14.52 -0.55 2.16
C ALA A 49 -15.26 -1.43 1.14
N GLN A 50 -14.55 -2.09 0.24
CA GLN A 50 -15.13 -3.02 -0.72
C GLN A 50 -15.80 -4.22 -0.04
N GLN A 51 -15.18 -4.78 0.99
CA GLN A 51 -15.78 -5.86 1.79
C GLN A 51 -17.07 -5.42 2.50
N ALA A 52 -17.21 -4.11 2.76
CA ALA A 52 -18.40 -3.49 3.33
C ALA A 52 -19.36 -2.91 2.28
N GLU A 53 -19.18 -3.26 1.00
CA GLU A 53 -19.98 -2.89 -0.17
C GLU A 53 -19.90 -1.40 -0.58
N TYR A 54 -18.82 -0.72 -0.20
CA TYR A 54 -18.50 0.60 -0.72
C TYR A 54 -17.59 0.50 -1.95
N ALA A 55 -17.94 1.23 -3.01
CA ALA A 55 -17.11 1.36 -4.20
C ALA A 55 -16.01 2.43 -4.00
N CYS A 56 -14.85 2.18 -4.60
CA CYS A 56 -13.77 3.17 -4.73
C CYS A 56 -13.77 3.73 -6.17
N ALA A 57 -13.57 5.03 -6.31
CA ALA A 57 -13.58 5.69 -7.62
C ALA A 57 -12.56 6.82 -7.69
N ILE A 58 -12.02 7.03 -8.89
CA ILE A 58 -11.24 8.22 -9.24
C ILE A 58 -12.19 9.20 -9.92
N VAL A 59 -12.20 10.45 -9.45
CA VAL A 59 -12.96 11.55 -10.06
C VAL A 59 -12.00 12.36 -10.94
N PRO A 60 -12.03 12.23 -12.27
CA PRO A 60 -10.97 12.79 -13.12
C PRO A 60 -10.95 14.32 -13.16
N SER A 61 -12.07 14.96 -12.84
CA SER A 61 -12.18 16.43 -12.70
C SER A 61 -11.57 16.95 -11.40
N ALA A 62 -11.32 16.09 -10.41
CA ALA A 62 -10.70 16.47 -9.14
C ALA A 62 -9.18 16.37 -9.26
N ILE A 63 -8.53 17.52 -9.54
CA ILE A 63 -7.09 17.59 -9.78
C ILE A 63 -6.38 18.20 -8.55
N ILE A 64 -5.33 17.51 -8.10
CA ILE A 64 -4.42 18.01 -7.07
C ILE A 64 -2.96 17.89 -7.53
N THR A 65 -2.10 18.81 -7.10
CA THR A 65 -0.65 18.73 -7.31
C THR A 65 0.01 18.14 -6.07
N HIS A 66 0.78 17.06 -6.25
CA HIS A 66 1.52 16.41 -5.16
C HIS A 66 3.03 16.51 -5.41
N ALA A 67 3.74 17.16 -4.50
CA ALA A 67 5.19 17.21 -4.52
C ALA A 67 5.76 15.90 -3.94
N LYS A 68 6.62 15.22 -4.71
CA LYS A 68 7.28 14.00 -4.22
C LYS A 68 8.34 14.36 -3.18
N ALA A 69 8.17 13.87 -1.96
CA ALA A 69 9.20 13.88 -0.93
C ALA A 69 9.14 12.56 -0.14
N GLY A 70 10.27 12.09 0.38
CA GLY A 70 10.28 10.93 1.28
C GLY A 70 11.61 10.18 1.30
N SER A 71 12.29 10.23 2.43
CA SER A 71 13.22 9.18 2.87
C SER A 71 12.44 7.91 3.24
N TRP A 72 13.09 6.74 3.34
CA TRP A 72 12.50 5.48 3.83
C TRP A 72 11.42 4.80 2.97
N ARG A 73 11.10 5.34 1.79
CA ARG A 73 10.09 4.77 0.87
C ARG A 73 10.24 3.26 0.66
N THR A 74 11.45 2.78 0.39
CA THR A 74 11.70 1.35 0.17
C THR A 74 11.37 0.52 1.41
N TYR A 75 11.83 0.93 2.58
CA TYR A 75 11.59 0.20 3.83
C TYR A 75 10.09 0.13 4.14
N LEU A 76 9.37 1.26 4.12
CA LEU A 76 7.95 1.32 4.46
C LEU A 76 7.10 0.53 3.46
N ILE A 77 7.30 0.74 2.16
CA ILE A 77 6.59 -0.01 1.12
C ILE A 77 6.82 -1.51 1.29
N THR A 78 8.06 -1.97 1.47
CA THR A 78 8.35 -3.40 1.60
C THR A 78 7.74 -4.00 2.87
N ARG A 79 7.87 -3.32 4.01
CA ARG A 79 7.31 -3.77 5.30
C ARG A 79 5.80 -3.91 5.20
N ASN A 80 5.15 -2.88 4.68
CA ASN A 80 3.70 -2.78 4.60
C ASN A 80 3.11 -3.71 3.53
N MET A 81 3.81 -3.89 2.41
CA MET A 81 3.43 -4.88 1.40
C MET A 81 3.37 -6.29 2.01
N ILE A 82 4.40 -6.71 2.76
CA ILE A 82 4.42 -8.03 3.39
C ILE A 82 3.26 -8.18 4.37
N TRP A 83 3.00 -7.14 5.15
CA TRP A 83 1.92 -7.17 6.12
C TRP A 83 0.53 -7.19 5.45
N PHE A 84 0.34 -6.41 4.38
CA PHE A 84 -0.88 -6.43 3.57
C PHE A 84 -1.12 -7.82 2.96
N GLN A 85 -0.09 -8.44 2.39
CA GLN A 85 -0.20 -9.79 1.84
C GLN A 85 -0.57 -10.81 2.93
N LYS A 86 0.03 -10.74 4.11
CA LYS A 86 -0.32 -11.62 5.24
C LYS A 86 -1.79 -11.47 5.67
N ARG A 87 -2.38 -10.29 5.50
CA ARG A 87 -3.78 -10.01 5.88
C ARG A 87 -4.80 -10.47 4.82
N TYR A 88 -4.47 -10.36 3.53
CA TYR A 88 -5.45 -10.49 2.46
C TYR A 88 -5.15 -11.55 1.39
N ALA A 89 -3.91 -12.03 1.30
CA ALA A 89 -3.52 -13.00 0.29
C ALA A 89 -3.97 -14.42 0.67
N ASN A 90 -4.40 -15.18 -0.33
CA ASN A 90 -4.59 -16.62 -0.17
C ASN A 90 -3.24 -17.36 -0.23
N LEU A 91 -3.24 -18.67 0.07
CA LEU A 91 -2.02 -19.47 0.13
C LEU A 91 -1.21 -19.46 -1.18
N ALA A 92 -1.88 -19.58 -2.33
CA ALA A 92 -1.21 -19.56 -3.63
C ALA A 92 -0.54 -18.19 -3.90
N GLN A 93 -1.24 -17.10 -3.58
CA GLN A 93 -0.71 -15.75 -3.67
C GLN A 93 0.47 -15.53 -2.71
N LEU A 94 0.42 -16.08 -1.49
CA LEU A 94 1.53 -16.02 -0.53
C LEU A 94 2.75 -16.79 -1.03
N ILE A 95 2.57 -18.01 -1.56
CA ILE A 95 3.66 -18.81 -2.14
C ILE A 95 4.30 -18.05 -3.30
N PHE A 96 3.49 -17.55 -4.22
CA PHE A 96 3.96 -16.77 -5.37
C PHE A 96 4.67 -15.49 -4.93
N PHE A 97 4.11 -14.78 -3.94
CA PHE A 97 4.70 -13.58 -3.37
C PHE A 97 6.09 -13.86 -2.81
N TRP A 98 6.25 -14.89 -1.98
CA TRP A 98 7.56 -15.23 -1.41
C TRP A 98 8.55 -15.68 -2.46
N TRP A 99 8.13 -16.48 -3.44
CA TRP A 99 8.97 -16.84 -4.58
C TRP A 99 9.48 -15.61 -5.32
N TYR A 100 8.58 -14.68 -5.69
CA TYR A 100 8.93 -13.45 -6.38
C TYR A 100 9.80 -12.53 -5.51
N PHE A 101 9.48 -12.42 -4.22
CA PHE A 101 10.22 -11.62 -3.26
C PHE A 101 11.67 -12.10 -3.14
N TRP A 102 11.88 -13.42 -3.01
CA TRP A 102 13.22 -14.00 -2.95
C TRP A 102 13.96 -13.87 -4.28
N PHE A 103 13.28 -14.02 -5.42
CA PHE A 103 13.87 -13.78 -6.74
C PHE A 103 14.36 -12.33 -6.88
N TYR A 104 13.52 -11.35 -6.54
CA TYR A 104 13.88 -9.93 -6.55
C TYR A 104 15.01 -9.63 -5.55
N PHE A 105 14.97 -10.22 -4.36
CA PHE A 105 16.01 -10.09 -3.35
C PHE A 105 17.37 -10.58 -3.84
N ILE A 106 17.40 -11.72 -4.56
CA ILE A 106 18.62 -12.23 -5.19
C ILE A 106 19.13 -11.18 -6.18
N ILE A 107 18.31 -10.69 -7.10
CA ILE A 107 18.70 -9.67 -8.09
C ILE A 107 19.30 -8.42 -7.42
N GLU A 108 18.65 -7.88 -6.38
CA GLU A 108 19.16 -6.69 -5.69
C GLU A 108 20.46 -6.96 -4.91
N ARG A 109 20.68 -8.18 -4.42
CA ARG A 109 21.97 -8.56 -3.81
C ARG A 109 23.13 -8.41 -4.80
N TRP A 110 22.91 -8.67 -6.09
CA TRP A 110 23.92 -8.46 -7.13
C TRP A 110 24.13 -6.99 -7.50
N ARG A 111 23.20 -6.09 -7.13
CA ARG A 111 23.21 -4.68 -7.54
C ARG A 111 24.00 -3.75 -6.60
N LYS A 112 24.67 -4.26 -5.56
CA LYS A 112 25.50 -3.53 -4.57
C LYS A 112 24.98 -2.11 -4.24
N GLY A 113 23.95 -2.02 -3.39
CA GLY A 113 23.43 -0.75 -2.87
C GLY A 113 22.92 -0.85 -1.42
N SER A 114 22.75 0.30 -0.75
CA SER A 114 22.22 0.44 0.62
C SER A 114 20.79 -0.13 0.81
N THR A 115 20.11 -0.45 -0.29
CA THR A 115 18.76 -1.01 -0.35
C THR A 115 18.63 -2.37 0.34
N LEU A 116 19.70 -3.19 0.35
CA LEU A 116 19.61 -4.59 0.82
C LEU A 116 19.33 -4.68 2.34
N SER A 117 19.99 -3.85 3.15
CA SER A 117 19.76 -3.82 4.60
C SER A 117 18.36 -3.34 4.94
N ASP A 118 17.82 -2.40 4.17
CA ASP A 118 16.45 -1.91 4.35
C ASP A 118 15.41 -2.97 3.97
N LEU A 119 15.63 -3.73 2.89
CA LEU A 119 14.77 -4.84 2.48
C LEU A 119 14.72 -5.95 3.54
N LEU A 120 15.87 -6.37 4.08
CA LEU A 120 15.93 -7.40 5.13
C LEU A 120 15.21 -6.95 6.40
N ARG A 121 15.46 -5.70 6.81
CA ARG A 121 14.81 -5.12 7.98
C ARG A 121 13.30 -4.99 7.78
N ALA A 122 12.88 -4.51 6.62
CA ALA A 122 11.47 -4.40 6.24
C ALA A 122 10.78 -5.76 6.23
N ALA A 123 11.44 -6.79 5.69
CA ALA A 123 10.90 -8.14 5.65
C ALA A 123 10.64 -8.72 7.04
N ARG A 124 11.64 -8.60 7.92
CA ARG A 124 11.51 -9.03 9.31
C ARG A 124 10.40 -8.27 10.03
N ASP A 125 10.40 -6.94 9.94
CA ASP A 125 9.47 -6.11 10.70
C ASP A 125 8.03 -6.27 10.17
N GLY A 126 7.85 -6.41 8.86
CA GLY A 126 6.55 -6.68 8.23
C GLY A 126 5.99 -8.05 8.62
N TRP A 127 6.84 -9.08 8.65
CA TRP A 127 6.43 -10.42 9.11
C TRP A 127 6.01 -10.45 10.58
N LEU A 128 6.74 -9.71 11.43
CA LEU A 128 6.50 -9.60 12.87
C LEU A 128 5.42 -8.56 13.23
N ASN A 129 4.79 -7.91 12.24
CA ASN A 129 3.82 -6.82 12.42
C ASN A 129 4.36 -5.69 13.34
N ARG A 130 5.66 -5.39 13.26
CA ARG A 130 6.30 -4.35 14.09
C ARG A 130 6.22 -2.99 13.40
N ASN A 131 5.63 -2.01 14.08
CA ASN A 131 5.79 -0.61 13.69
C ASN A 131 7.10 -0.09 14.28
N SER A 132 8.07 0.23 13.43
CA SER A 132 9.38 0.72 13.88
C SER A 132 9.38 2.19 14.28
N GLY A 133 8.23 2.88 14.21
CA GLY A 133 8.08 4.28 14.62
C GLY A 133 9.01 5.24 13.86
N LYS A 134 9.60 4.78 12.76
CA LYS A 134 10.39 5.64 11.88
C LYS A 134 9.41 6.51 11.08
N PRO A 135 9.63 7.83 11.03
CA PRO A 135 8.88 8.71 10.14
C PRO A 135 9.13 8.39 8.66
#